data_AF-A0A7C6P592-F1
#
_entry.id   AF-A0A7C6P592-F1
#
_cell.length_a   1.000
_cell.length_b   1.000
_cell.length_c   1.000
_cell.angle_alpha   90.00
_cell.angle_beta   90.00
_cell.angle_gamma   90.00
#
_symmetry.space_group_name_H-M   'P 1'
#
loop_
_entity.id
_entity.type
_entity.pdbx_description
1 polymer ?
#
loop_
_entity_poly.entity_id
_entity_poly.type
_entity_poly.pdbx_seq_one_letter_code
_entity_poly.pdbx_strand_id
1 'polypeptide(L)' 'MEAVKVLTKDKNIFYEEYIAKIKQNDLARAVKIEDLKHNMDLTRLKTVTQEDSDRIEKYKYALKILNE' A
#
# COMPACT_ATOMS: atom_id res chain seq x y z
N MET A 1 -6.40 -14.50 12.80
CA MET A 1 -6.72 -13.05 12.90
C MET A 1 -5.51 -12.12 12.63
N GLU A 2 -4.33 -12.64 12.26
CA GLU A 2 -3.10 -11.85 12.25
C GLU A 2 -2.92 -10.94 11.02
N ALA A 3 -3.34 -11.36 9.82
CA ALA A 3 -3.17 -10.58 8.59
C ALA A 3 -3.91 -9.23 8.63
N VAL A 4 -5.14 -9.20 9.15
CA VAL A 4 -5.94 -7.97 9.28
C VAL A 4 -5.27 -6.95 10.21
N LYS A 5 -4.62 -7.42 11.28
CA LYS A 5 -3.88 -6.57 12.20
C LYS A 5 -2.68 -5.91 11.52
N VAL A 6 -1.93 -6.69 10.71
CA VAL A 6 -0.76 -6.17 9.97
C VAL A 6 -1.16 -5.20 8.85
N LEU A 7 -2.36 -5.37 8.27
CA LEU A 7 -2.90 -4.42 7.30
C LEU A 7 -3.35 -3.09 7.93
N THR A 8 -3.54 -3.04 9.24
CA THR A 8 -3.92 -1.81 9.94
C THR A 8 -2.66 -1.01 10.29
N LYS A 9 -2.45 0.11 9.61
CA LYS A 9 -1.31 0.99 9.90
C LYS A 9 -1.50 1.68 11.26
N ASP A 10 -0.55 1.49 12.17
CA ASP A 10 -0.44 2.30 13.39
C ASP A 10 -0.06 3.75 13.03
N LYS A 11 -0.66 4.73 13.70
CA LYS A 11 -0.36 6.15 13.46
C LYS A 11 1.07 6.52 13.85
N ASN A 12 1.69 5.75 14.74
CA ASN A 12 3.02 6.02 15.28
C ASN A 12 4.17 5.41 14.46
N ILE A 13 3.89 4.66 13.39
CA ILE A 13 4.94 4.03 12.56
C ILE A 13 5.12 4.76 11.24
N PHE A 14 6.38 4.80 10.79
CA PHE A 14 6.71 5.29 9.46
C PHE A 14 6.11 4.37 8.39
N TYR A 15 5.89 4.92 7.20
CA TYR A 15 5.21 4.18 6.15
C TYR A 15 6.06 3.01 5.63
N GLU A 16 7.37 3.21 5.55
CA GLU A 16 8.37 2.23 5.15
C GLU A 16 8.40 1.05 6.12
N GLU A 17 8.40 1.33 7.42
CA GLU A 17 8.32 0.31 8.48
C GLU A 17 7.00 -0.49 8.40
N TYR A 18 5.90 0.18 8.10
CA TYR A 18 4.61 -0.47 7.88
C TYR A 18 4.64 -1.43 6.69
N ILE A 19 5.17 -1.00 5.54
CA ILE A 19 5.31 -1.85 4.35
C ILE A 19 6.27 -3.02 4.62
N ALA A 20 7.37 -2.79 5.34
CA ALA A 20 8.29 -3.85 5.74
C ALA A 20 7.61 -4.91 6.63
N LYS A 21 6.74 -4.50 7.56
CA LYS A 21 5.93 -5.43 8.38
C LYS A 21 4.95 -6.23 7.55
N ILE A 22 4.27 -5.59 6.59
CA ILE A 22 3.37 -6.30 5.66
C ILE A 22 4.11 -7.34 4.83
N LYS A 23 5.33 -7.02 4.36
CA LYS A 23 6.15 -7.94 3.57
C LYS A 23 6.42 -9.28 4.26
N GLN A 24 6.49 -9.29 5.59
CA GLN A 24 6.75 -10.51 6.39
C GLN A 24 5.52 -11.43 6.54
N ASN A 25 4.34 -11.02 6.08
CA ASN A 25 3.13 -11.83 6.16
C ASN A 25 2.55 -12.04 4.75
N ASP A 26 2.65 -13.27 4.22
CA ASP A 26 2.31 -13.55 2.82
C ASP A 26 0.86 -13.19 2.45
N LEU A 27 -0.10 -13.46 3.35
CA LEU A 27 -1.50 -13.13 3.11
C LEU A 27 -1.72 -11.61 3.09
N ALA A 28 -1.18 -10.89 4.09
CA ALA A 28 -1.26 -9.43 4.14
C ALA A 28 -0.54 -8.79 2.95
N ARG A 29 0.61 -9.34 2.54
CA ARG A 29 1.38 -8.91 1.37
C ARG A 29 0.56 -9.02 0.09
N ALA A 30 -0.03 -10.19 -0.18
CA ALA A 30 -0.86 -10.41 -1.36
C ALA A 30 -2.05 -9.44 -1.40
N VAL A 31 -2.76 -9.30 -0.27
CA VAL A 31 -3.89 -8.36 -0.16
C VAL A 31 -3.44 -6.92 -0.38
N LYS A 32 -2.30 -6.52 0.19
CA LYS A 32 -1.80 -5.14 0.05
C LYS A 32 -1.36 -4.82 -1.37
N ILE A 33 -0.76 -5.77 -2.08
CA ILE A 33 -0.38 -5.59 -3.49
C ILE A 33 -1.62 -5.27 -4.34
N GLU A 34 -2.71 -6.02 -4.18
CA GLU A 34 -3.95 -5.79 -4.93
C GLU A 34 -4.65 -4.48 -4.52
N ASP A 35 -4.65 -4.16 -3.22
CA ASP A 35 -5.13 -2.85 -2.71
C ASP A 35 -4.36 -1.68 -3.36
N LEU A 36 -3.04 -1.76 -3.44
CA LEU A 36 -2.21 -0.72 -4.06
C LEU A 36 -2.47 -0.61 -5.57
N LYS A 37 -2.55 -1.72 -6.29
CA LYS A 37 -2.88 -1.72 -7.74
C LYS A 37 -4.23 -1.06 -8.00
N HIS A 38 -5.25 -1.44 -7.24
CA HIS A 38 -6.59 -0.84 -7.36
C HIS A 38 -6.61 0.64 -6.97
N ASN A 39 -5.82 1.05 -5.97
CA ASN A 39 -5.74 2.45 -5.54
C ASN A 39 -4.96 3.36 -6.48
N MET A 40 -4.11 2.80 -7.33
CA MET A 40 -3.41 3.53 -8.40
C MET A 40 -4.24 3.67 -9.68
N ASP A 41 -5.40 3.02 -9.78
CA ASP A 41 -6.30 3.19 -10.92
C ASP A 41 -6.98 4.56 -10.85
N LEU A 42 -6.38 5.54 -11.52
CA LEU A 42 -6.94 6.89 -11.62
C LEU A 42 -8.20 6.97 -12.47
N THR A 43 -8.47 5.97 -13.32
CA THR A 43 -9.64 5.99 -14.21
C THR A 43 -10.96 5.92 -13.42
N ARG A 44 -10.90 5.46 -12.16
CA ARG A 44 -12.03 5.46 -11.22
C ARG A 44 -12.38 6.86 -10.69
N LEU A 45 -11.50 7.85 -10.85
CA LEU A 45 -11.68 9.19 -10.31
C LEU A 45 -12.28 10.12 -11.36
N LYS A 46 -13.31 10.89 -10.97
CA LYS A 46 -13.91 11.92 -11.82
C LYS A 46 -12.96 13.09 -12.09
N THR A 47 -12.12 13.41 -11.10
CA THR A 47 -11.10 14.46 -11.16
C THR A 47 -9.85 13.94 -10.49
N VAL A 48 -8.72 14.02 -11.18
CA VAL A 48 -7.41 13.66 -10.64
C VAL A 48 -6.79 14.90 -9.99
N THR A 49 -6.27 14.74 -8.77
CA THR A 49 -5.61 15.81 -8.02
C THR A 49 -4.10 15.58 -7.92
N GLN A 50 -3.35 16.59 -7.47
CA GLN A 50 -1.93 16.42 -7.20
C GLN A 50 -1.68 15.37 -6.10
N GLU A 51 -2.53 15.30 -5.09
CA GLU A 51 -2.40 14.28 -4.03
C GLU A 51 -2.53 12.86 -4.57
N ASP A 52 -3.34 12.64 -5.62
CA ASP A 52 -3.46 11.34 -6.27
C ASP A 52 -2.15 10.95 -6.96
N SER A 53 -1.54 11.90 -7.66
CA SER A 53 -0.23 11.72 -8.29
C SER A 53 0.86 11.42 -7.26
N ASP A 54 0.89 12.15 -6.14
CA ASP A 54 1.85 11.94 -5.06
C ASP A 54 1.64 10.56 -4.39
N ARG A 55 0.38 10.13 -4.22
CA ARG A 55 0.03 8.80 -3.72
C ARG A 55 0.52 7.70 -4.66
N ILE A 56 0.45 7.89 -5.98
CA ILE A 56 0.93 6.90 -6.95
C ILE A 56 2.42 6.63 -6.79
N GLU A 57 3.24 7.67 -6.69
CA GLU A 57 4.69 7.48 -6.54
C GLU A 57 5.02 6.75 -5.25
N LYS A 58 4.33 7.10 -4.15
CA LYS A 58 4.41 6.37 -2.89
C LYS A 58 3.99 4.90 -3.00
N TYR A 59 2.95 4.60 -3.78
CA TYR A 59 2.44 3.24 -3.96
C TYR A 59 3.32 2.41 -4.89
N LYS A 60 3.90 3.00 -5.95
CA LYS A 60 4.91 2.36 -6.80
C LYS A 60 6.13 1.93 -5.98
N TYR A 61 6.62 2.81 -5.10
CA TYR A 61 7.73 2.47 -4.21
C TYR A 61 7.38 1.30 -3.27
N ALA A 62 6.20 1.32 -2.66
CA ALA A 62 5.73 0.22 -1.82
C ALA A 62 5.60 -1.11 -2.59
N LEU A 63 5.08 -1.07 -3.82
CA LEU A 63 4.97 -2.27 -4.66
C LEU A 63 6.33 -2.86 -5.01
N LYS A 64 7.36 -2.03 -5.25
CA LYS A 64 8.72 -2.54 -5.46
C LYS A 64 9.20 -3.36 -4.27
N ILE A 65 9.04 -2.83 -3.05
CA ILE A 65 9.44 -3.53 -1.82
C ILE A 65 8.67 -4.84 -1.63
N LEU A 66 7.36 -4.84 -1.92
CA LEU A 66 6.49 -6.01 -1.68
C LEU A 66 6.69 -7.15 -2.71
N ASN A 67 7.20 -6.84 -3.91
CA ASN A 67 7.46 -7.83 -4.96
C ASN A 67 8.89 -8.41 -4.96
N GLU A 68 9.80 -7.81 -4.18
CA GLU A 68 11.12 -8.39 -3.87
C GLU A 68 11.01 -9.54 -2.85
#